data_AF-X1FII4-F1
#
_entry.id   AF-X1FII4-F1
#
_cell.length_a   1.000
_cell.length_b   1.000
_cell.length_c   1.000
_cell.angle_alpha   90.00
_cell.angle_beta   90.00
_cell.angle_gamma   90.00
#
_symmetry.space_group_name_H-M   'P 1'
#
loop_
_entity.id
_entity.type
_entity.pdbx_description
1 polymer ?
#
loop_
_entity_poly.entity_id
_entity_poly.type
_entity_poly.pdbx_seq_one_letter_code
_entity_poly.pdbx_strand_id
1 'polypeptide(L)'
;SALTLVYIDKNPASQEVADLELKPKWELKYKGEGYTLNLTTEKRFDLDGDNYIGENVSKIIDRLPEFTFVKNPAAIGDTKITYDIDASVGHFYEAATEEDNWRGEYIINVKRPFNLGEYLTLTPSGIFRQDVYLTGEARYLVGGKLDLKAIYNPYISSTLSYSYNKSVGPTPFNFDYIAPLTSQLSNLASAIMVDSLTLKSKYILASVSSQYYGDPDFIDLFDFCNKVLIYSNNINVKNIALSIQQTLNSAVINS
;
A
#
# COMPACT_ATOMS: atom_id res chain seq x y z
N SER A 1 -3.32 8.62 -26.48
CA SER A 1 -3.61 7.22 -26.09
C SER A 1 -2.40 6.37 -26.44
N ALA A 2 -2.18 5.29 -25.71
CA ALA A 2 -1.19 4.27 -26.01
C ALA A 2 -1.83 2.90 -25.85
N LEU A 3 -1.60 2.01 -26.81
CA LEU A 3 -1.91 0.59 -26.69
C LEU A 3 -0.59 -0.15 -26.50
N THR A 4 -0.51 -0.93 -25.43
CA THR A 4 0.62 -1.79 -25.12
C THR A 4 0.11 -3.23 -25.11
N LEU A 5 0.82 -4.11 -25.81
CA LEU A 5 0.56 -5.54 -25.80
C LEU A 5 1.79 -6.22 -25.22
N VAL A 6 1.64 -6.85 -24.05
CA VAL A 6 2.73 -7.60 -23.42
C VAL A 6 2.42 -9.09 -23.59
N TYR A 7 3.34 -9.81 -24.22
CA TYR A 7 3.34 -11.27 -24.28
C TYR A 7 4.44 -11.78 -23.36
N ILE A 8 4.11 -12.75 -22.50
CA ILE A 8 5.02 -13.37 -21.55
C ILE A 8 5.10 -14.85 -21.88
N ASP A 9 6.32 -15.36 -21.94
CA ASP A 9 6.65 -16.77 -22.05
C ASP A 9 7.72 -17.06 -20.98
N LYS A 10 7.29 -17.67 -19.87
CA LYS A 10 8.19 -18.07 -18.78
C LYS A 10 8.28 -19.58 -18.73
N ASN A 11 9.48 -20.09 -18.95
CA ASN A 11 9.78 -21.51 -18.84
C ASN A 11 10.72 -21.76 -17.64
N PRO A 12 10.19 -21.85 -16.41
CA PRO A 12 11.02 -22.16 -15.25
C PRO A 12 11.52 -23.60 -15.34
N ALA A 13 12.83 -23.81 -15.11
CA ALA A 13 13.49 -25.12 -15.24
C ALA A 13 12.90 -26.25 -14.35
N SER A 14 12.03 -25.90 -13.40
CA SER A 14 11.32 -26.82 -12.51
C SER A 14 9.93 -27.24 -13.01
N GLN A 15 9.47 -26.75 -14.17
CA GLN A 15 8.17 -27.12 -14.75
C GLN A 15 8.33 -27.57 -16.22
N GLU A 16 7.51 -28.53 -16.64
CA GLU A 16 7.51 -29.06 -18.02
C GLU A 16 6.74 -28.17 -19.00
N VAL A 17 5.87 -27.30 -18.48
CA VAL A 17 5.02 -26.39 -19.25
C VAL A 17 5.48 -24.94 -18.99
N ALA A 18 5.46 -24.12 -20.04
CA ALA A 18 5.74 -22.69 -19.94
C ALA A 18 4.47 -21.92 -19.55
N ASP A 19 4.64 -20.90 -18.70
CA ASP A 19 3.64 -19.88 -18.36
C ASP A 19 3.52 -18.90 -19.53
N LEU A 20 2.41 -18.99 -20.26
CA LEU A 20 2.09 -18.21 -21.45
C LEU A 20 0.97 -17.22 -21.16
N GLU A 21 1.29 -15.93 -21.17
CA GLU A 21 0.31 -14.88 -20.87
C GLU A 21 0.28 -13.81 -21.96
N LEU A 22 -0.93 -13.32 -22.26
CA LEU A 22 -1.12 -12.10 -23.03
C LEU A 22 -1.82 -11.04 -22.15
N LYS A 23 -1.21 -9.86 -22.06
CA LYS A 23 -1.71 -8.73 -21.26
C LYS A 23 -1.88 -7.48 -22.14
N PRO A 24 -3.02 -7.34 -22.85
CA PRO A 24 -3.35 -6.08 -23.49
C PRO A 24 -3.61 -5.01 -22.45
N LYS A 25 -3.00 -3.86 -22.67
CA LYS A 25 -3.20 -2.66 -21.86
C LYS A 25 -3.44 -1.47 -22.77
N TRP A 26 -4.56 -0.80 -22.58
CA TRP A 26 -4.87 0.45 -23.24
C TRP A 26 -4.92 1.59 -22.22
N GLU A 27 -4.22 2.68 -22.50
CA GLU A 27 -4.17 3.86 -21.63
C GLU A 27 -4.48 5.14 -22.40
N LEU A 28 -5.38 5.95 -21.88
CA LEU A 28 -5.64 7.31 -22.32
C LEU A 28 -5.36 8.29 -21.19
N LYS A 29 -4.32 9.10 -21.36
CA LYS A 29 -3.88 10.10 -20.39
C LYS A 29 -4.20 11.51 -20.88
N TYR A 30 -4.71 12.33 -19.98
CA TYR A 30 -4.90 13.77 -20.19
C TYR A 30 -4.27 14.53 -19.02
N LYS A 31 -3.56 15.62 -19.33
CA LYS A 31 -2.95 16.50 -18.34
C LYS A 31 -3.57 17.90 -18.47
N GLY A 32 -4.36 18.28 -17.47
CA GLY A 32 -4.91 19.62 -17.34
C GLY A 32 -4.06 20.49 -16.44
N GLU A 33 -4.54 21.72 -16.20
CA GLU A 33 -3.91 22.62 -15.23
C GLU A 33 -4.22 22.15 -13.80
N GLY A 34 -3.20 21.64 -13.12
CA GLY A 34 -3.33 21.20 -11.72
C GLY A 34 -4.02 19.84 -11.54
N TYR A 35 -4.25 19.07 -12.59
CA TYR A 35 -4.78 17.70 -12.50
C TYR A 35 -4.38 16.82 -13.69
N THR A 36 -4.50 15.50 -13.51
CA THR A 36 -4.37 14.49 -14.56
C THR A 36 -5.57 13.55 -14.54
N LEU A 37 -6.02 13.14 -15.73
CA LEU A 37 -7.01 12.09 -15.92
C LEU A 37 -6.32 10.91 -16.60
N ASN A 38 -6.68 9.70 -16.21
CA ASN A 38 -6.23 8.49 -16.88
C ASN A 38 -7.38 7.50 -17.00
N LEU A 39 -7.57 6.93 -18.19
CA LEU A 39 -8.46 5.80 -18.42
C LEU A 39 -7.60 4.61 -18.80
N THR A 40 -7.62 3.57 -17.98
CA THR A 40 -6.86 2.33 -18.19
C THR A 40 -7.83 1.18 -18.46
N THR A 41 -7.49 0.35 -19.41
CA THR A 41 -8.09 -0.98 -19.56
C THR A 41 -6.96 -1.99 -19.61
N GLU A 42 -6.99 -2.98 -18.74
CA GLU A 42 -5.96 -4.02 -18.63
C GLU A 42 -6.65 -5.34 -18.37
N LYS A 43 -6.27 -6.38 -19.11
CA LYS A 43 -6.78 -7.73 -18.93
C LYS A 43 -5.66 -8.74 -19.06
N ARG A 44 -5.66 -9.77 -18.22
CA ARG A 44 -4.84 -10.97 -18.42
C ARG A 44 -5.61 -11.99 -19.25
N PHE A 45 -4.93 -12.56 -20.23
CA PHE A 45 -5.33 -13.80 -20.89
C PHE A 45 -4.26 -14.85 -20.59
N ASP A 46 -4.68 -15.90 -19.90
CA ASP A 46 -3.92 -17.12 -19.77
C ASP A 46 -4.06 -17.91 -21.07
N LEU A 47 -2.93 -18.19 -21.73
CA LEU A 47 -2.88 -18.87 -23.01
C LEU A 47 -2.57 -20.37 -22.88
N ASP A 48 -2.09 -20.80 -21.71
CA ASP A 48 -1.79 -22.21 -21.44
C ASP A 48 -2.87 -22.89 -20.59
N GLY A 49 -3.73 -22.12 -19.92
CA GLY A 49 -4.86 -22.64 -19.14
C GLY A 49 -4.37 -23.32 -17.86
N ASP A 50 -5.01 -24.42 -17.49
CA ASP A 50 -4.61 -25.18 -16.29
C ASP A 50 -3.32 -26.00 -16.48
N ASN A 51 -2.62 -25.85 -17.61
CA ASN A 51 -1.41 -26.63 -17.90
C ASN A 51 -0.21 -26.15 -17.07
N TYR A 52 -0.11 -24.84 -16.80
CA TYR A 52 0.87 -24.29 -15.87
C TYR A 52 0.28 -24.11 -14.47
N ILE A 53 0.71 -24.96 -13.52
CA ILE A 53 0.18 -24.95 -12.13
C ILE A 53 0.88 -23.94 -11.19
N GLY A 54 1.90 -23.23 -11.69
CA GLY A 54 2.71 -22.29 -10.91
C GLY A 54 2.13 -20.88 -10.85
N GLU A 55 0.89 -20.68 -11.27
CA GLU A 55 0.27 -19.35 -11.33
C GLU A 55 0.09 -18.76 -9.94
N ASN A 56 0.37 -17.46 -9.82
CA ASN A 56 0.06 -16.73 -8.60
C ASN A 56 -1.28 -16.02 -8.74
N VAL A 57 -2.36 -16.80 -8.58
CA VAL A 57 -3.75 -16.36 -8.72
C VAL A 57 -4.05 -15.13 -7.85
N SER A 58 -3.40 -15.02 -6.67
CA SER A 58 -3.55 -13.88 -5.75
C SER A 58 -3.12 -12.52 -6.31
N LYS A 59 -2.40 -12.50 -7.43
CA LYS A 59 -1.88 -11.27 -8.07
C LYS A 59 -2.59 -10.91 -9.37
N ILE A 60 -3.56 -11.71 -9.80
CA ILE A 60 -4.27 -11.48 -11.06
C ILE A 60 -5.44 -10.54 -10.80
N ILE A 61 -5.34 -9.34 -11.38
CA ILE A 61 -6.37 -8.29 -11.31
C ILE A 61 -6.54 -7.71 -12.71
N ASP A 62 -7.76 -7.76 -13.23
CA ASP A 62 -8.14 -7.05 -14.45
C ASP A 62 -8.77 -5.68 -14.11
N ARG A 63 -8.61 -4.71 -15.02
CA ARG A 63 -9.14 -3.34 -14.89
C ARG A 63 -9.97 -3.02 -16.15
N LEU A 64 -11.30 -3.02 -16.07
CA LEU A 64 -12.18 -3.14 -17.23
C LEU A 64 -13.40 -2.20 -17.28
N PRO A 65 -13.25 -0.88 -17.42
CA PRO A 65 -12.03 -0.07 -17.34
C PRO A 65 -11.87 0.54 -15.94
N GLU A 66 -10.74 1.21 -15.69
CA GLU A 66 -10.52 2.08 -14.54
C GLU A 66 -10.27 3.51 -15.01
N PHE A 67 -11.06 4.45 -14.49
CA PHE A 67 -10.85 5.88 -14.64
C PHE A 67 -10.25 6.45 -13.35
N THR A 68 -9.16 7.20 -13.48
CA THR A 68 -8.51 7.89 -12.35
C THR A 68 -8.41 9.40 -12.60
N PHE A 69 -8.66 10.16 -11.55
CA PHE A 69 -8.48 11.60 -11.44
C PHE A 69 -7.46 11.86 -10.34
N VAL A 70 -6.39 12.57 -10.66
CA VAL A 70 -5.36 12.97 -9.70
C VAL A 70 -5.23 14.48 -9.75
N LYS A 71 -5.49 15.14 -8.62
CA LYS A 71 -5.32 16.58 -8.44
C LYS A 71 -3.96 16.86 -7.84
N ASN A 72 -3.19 17.73 -8.48
CA ASN A 72 -1.90 18.17 -7.95
C ASN A 72 -2.09 18.93 -6.63
N PRO A 73 -1.10 18.84 -5.71
CA PRO A 73 -1.11 19.60 -4.47
C PRO A 73 -1.35 21.09 -4.70
N ALA A 74 -2.35 21.64 -4.02
CA ALA A 74 -2.71 23.05 -4.07
C ALA A 74 -2.93 23.61 -2.66
N ALA A 75 -2.69 24.90 -2.47
CA ALA A 75 -2.98 25.56 -1.20
C ALA A 75 -4.49 25.82 -1.05
N ILE A 76 -5.02 25.67 0.17
CA ILE A 76 -6.38 26.09 0.52
C ILE A 76 -6.33 27.59 0.86
N GLY A 77 -6.60 28.44 -0.14
CA GLY A 77 -6.49 29.89 0.00
C GLY A 77 -5.16 30.30 0.64
N ASP A 78 -5.23 31.16 1.65
CA ASP A 78 -4.04 31.68 2.35
C ASP A 78 -3.59 30.84 3.56
N THR A 79 -4.21 29.69 3.81
CA THR A 79 -4.02 28.92 5.06
C THR A 79 -2.68 28.20 5.18
N LYS A 80 -1.89 28.17 4.09
CA LYS A 80 -0.68 27.31 3.92
C LYS A 80 -0.95 25.81 4.07
N ILE A 81 -2.21 25.40 4.20
CA ILE A 81 -2.61 23.99 4.11
C ILE A 81 -2.55 23.62 2.64
N THR A 82 -1.77 22.61 2.31
CA THR A 82 -1.79 22.02 0.96
C THR A 82 -2.60 20.75 0.98
N TYR A 83 -3.41 20.54 -0.05
CA TYR A 83 -4.18 19.32 -0.25
C TYR A 83 -4.02 18.80 -1.66
N ASP A 84 -4.15 17.49 -1.80
CA ASP A 84 -4.23 16.76 -3.06
C ASP A 84 -5.35 15.72 -2.97
N ILE A 85 -5.84 15.30 -4.13
CA ILE A 85 -6.97 14.38 -4.24
C ILE A 85 -6.62 13.32 -5.27
N ASP A 86 -6.80 12.07 -4.90
CA ASP A 86 -6.80 10.94 -5.82
C ASP A 86 -8.20 10.32 -5.80
N ALA A 87 -8.84 10.21 -6.95
CA ALA A 87 -10.14 9.57 -7.08
C ALA A 87 -10.11 8.56 -8.22
N SER A 88 -10.79 7.44 -8.06
CA SER A 88 -10.93 6.46 -9.12
C SER A 88 -12.31 5.81 -9.14
N VAL A 89 -12.74 5.39 -10.31
CA VAL A 89 -13.89 4.50 -10.50
C VAL A 89 -13.46 3.46 -11.51
N GLY A 90 -13.56 2.19 -11.14
CA GLY A 90 -13.20 1.11 -12.03
C GLY A 90 -14.01 -0.15 -11.81
N HIS A 91 -14.11 -0.94 -12.87
CA HIS A 91 -14.57 -2.31 -12.81
C HIS A 91 -13.34 -3.22 -12.69
N PHE A 92 -13.33 -4.08 -11.68
CA PHE A 92 -12.21 -4.95 -11.37
C PHE A 92 -12.68 -6.38 -11.30
N TYR A 93 -11.88 -7.27 -11.89
CA TYR A 93 -11.97 -8.70 -11.65
C TYR A 93 -10.73 -9.16 -10.89
N GLU A 94 -10.91 -9.87 -9.78
CA GLU A 94 -9.85 -10.46 -8.97
C GLU A 94 -9.93 -12.00 -9.03
N ALA A 95 -8.93 -12.65 -9.61
CA ALA A 95 -8.96 -14.11 -9.74
C ALA A 95 -8.82 -14.83 -8.39
N ALA A 96 -8.24 -14.18 -7.38
CA ALA A 96 -8.03 -14.75 -6.05
C ALA A 96 -9.33 -15.15 -5.34
N THR A 97 -10.40 -14.39 -5.60
CA THR A 97 -11.72 -14.51 -4.99
C THR A 97 -12.82 -14.76 -6.02
N GLU A 98 -12.47 -14.70 -7.31
CA GLU A 98 -13.38 -14.62 -8.45
C GLU A 98 -14.35 -13.42 -8.38
N GLU A 99 -14.01 -12.39 -7.59
CA GLU A 99 -14.84 -11.20 -7.45
C GLU A 99 -14.77 -10.34 -8.72
N ASP A 100 -15.93 -9.97 -9.26
CA ASP A 100 -16.07 -9.10 -10.44
C ASP A 100 -17.02 -7.95 -10.12
N ASN A 101 -16.47 -6.75 -9.87
CA ASN A 101 -17.25 -5.68 -9.27
C ASN A 101 -16.69 -4.28 -9.53
N TRP A 102 -17.53 -3.29 -9.33
CA TRP A 102 -17.18 -1.88 -9.43
C TRP A 102 -16.74 -1.33 -8.09
N ARG A 103 -15.64 -0.58 -8.11
CA ARG A 103 -15.09 0.13 -6.97
C ARG A 103 -14.96 1.61 -7.30
N GLY A 104 -15.49 2.45 -6.42
CA GLY A 104 -15.20 3.89 -6.37
C GLY A 104 -14.25 4.17 -5.20
N GLU A 105 -13.15 4.85 -5.45
CA GLU A 105 -12.18 5.28 -4.43
C GLU A 105 -12.07 6.80 -4.44
N TYR A 106 -11.97 7.37 -3.24
CA TYR A 106 -11.71 8.78 -3.03
C TYR A 106 -10.71 8.95 -1.89
N ILE A 107 -9.59 9.60 -2.17
CA ILE A 107 -8.51 9.89 -1.23
C ILE A 107 -8.28 11.40 -1.23
N ILE A 108 -8.24 11.98 -0.03
CA ILE A 108 -7.78 13.35 0.18
C ILE A 108 -6.63 13.36 1.17
N ASN A 109 -5.53 13.98 0.77
CA ASN A 109 -4.40 14.23 1.63
C ASN A 109 -4.35 15.71 1.98
N VAL A 110 -4.02 16.00 3.23
CA VAL A 110 -3.81 17.37 3.72
C VAL A 110 -2.49 17.43 4.47
N LYS A 111 -1.76 18.54 4.33
CA LYS A 111 -0.56 18.79 5.14
C LYS A 111 -0.36 20.27 5.36
N ARG A 112 0.26 20.63 6.48
CA ARG A 112 0.58 22.02 6.81
C ARG A 112 1.91 22.10 7.55
N PRO A 113 2.98 22.63 6.94
CA PRO A 113 4.23 22.87 7.65
C PRO A 113 4.12 24.13 8.53
N PHE A 114 4.61 24.02 9.77
CA PHE A 114 4.79 25.09 10.72
C PHE A 114 6.28 25.26 11.00
N ASN A 115 6.85 26.40 10.64
CA ASN A 115 8.23 26.73 10.98
C ASN A 115 8.26 27.32 12.40
N LEU A 116 8.90 26.60 13.31
CA LEU A 116 9.08 26.94 14.72
C LEU A 116 10.48 27.52 14.93
N GLY A 117 10.77 28.61 14.21
CA GLY A 117 12.11 29.20 14.10
C GLY A 117 12.88 28.72 12.86
N GLU A 118 14.18 28.94 12.84
CA GLU A 118 15.04 28.63 11.67
C GLU A 118 15.38 27.14 11.55
N TYR A 119 15.39 26.43 12.68
CA TYR A 119 15.93 25.07 12.78
C TYR A 119 14.88 24.00 12.99
N LEU A 120 13.62 24.37 13.22
CA LEU A 120 12.58 23.43 13.61
C LEU A 120 11.35 23.59 12.73
N THR A 121 10.89 22.50 12.11
CA THR A 121 9.67 22.46 11.33
C THR A 121 8.77 21.33 11.83
N LEU A 122 7.54 21.67 12.22
CA LEU A 122 6.50 20.72 12.57
C LEU A 122 5.52 20.60 11.40
N THR A 123 5.31 19.40 10.87
CA THR A 123 4.43 19.14 9.73
C THR A 123 3.37 18.11 10.11
N PRO A 124 2.21 18.53 10.63
CA PRO A 124 1.03 17.70 10.63
C PRO A 124 0.55 17.45 9.20
N SER A 125 0.09 16.23 8.99
CA SER A 125 -0.55 15.76 7.78
C SER A 125 -1.65 14.76 8.13
N GLY A 126 -2.62 14.63 7.24
CA GLY A 126 -3.75 13.73 7.39
C GLY A 126 -4.15 13.15 6.04
N ILE A 127 -4.75 11.97 6.10
CA ILE A 127 -5.32 11.27 4.97
C ILE A 127 -6.73 10.83 5.33
N PHE A 128 -7.66 11.03 4.41
CA PHE A 128 -8.95 10.37 4.43
C PHE A 128 -9.10 9.61 3.12
N ARG A 129 -9.46 8.33 3.21
CA ARG A 129 -9.79 7.48 2.08
C ARG A 129 -11.16 6.85 2.30
N GLN A 130 -11.95 6.81 1.24
CA GLN A 130 -13.21 6.10 1.16
C GLN A 130 -13.20 5.21 -0.08
N ASP A 131 -13.55 3.94 0.12
CA ASP A 131 -13.82 3.00 -0.96
C ASP A 131 -15.29 2.59 -0.87
N VAL A 132 -15.99 2.56 -2.00
CA VAL A 132 -17.38 2.10 -2.11
C VAL A 132 -17.48 1.08 -3.24
N TYR A 133 -18.34 0.09 -3.06
CA TYR A 133 -18.52 -1.01 -4.01
C TYR A 133 -20.00 -1.09 -4.42
N LEU A 134 -20.28 -1.53 -5.65
CA LEU A 134 -21.68 -1.62 -6.12
C LEU A 134 -22.48 -2.72 -5.39
N THR A 135 -21.81 -3.67 -4.76
CA THR A 135 -22.38 -4.67 -3.85
C THR A 135 -22.89 -4.06 -2.53
N GLY A 136 -22.52 -2.81 -2.22
CA GLY A 136 -23.05 -2.05 -1.09
C GLY A 136 -22.09 -1.91 0.10
N GLU A 137 -20.95 -2.58 0.08
CA GLU A 137 -19.88 -2.40 1.06
C GLU A 137 -19.27 -1.00 0.96
N ALA A 138 -18.71 -0.54 2.06
CA ALA A 138 -17.91 0.67 2.10
C ALA A 138 -16.80 0.52 3.12
N ARG A 139 -15.62 1.01 2.75
CA ARG A 139 -14.43 1.04 3.58
C ARG A 139 -13.97 2.48 3.76
N TYR A 140 -13.50 2.77 4.96
CA TYR A 140 -13.01 4.09 5.34
C TYR A 140 -11.65 3.96 5.99
N LEU A 141 -10.73 4.85 5.63
CA LEU A 141 -9.45 5.02 6.30
C LEU A 141 -9.28 6.47 6.71
N VAL A 142 -8.94 6.67 7.97
CA VAL A 142 -8.50 7.96 8.51
C VAL A 142 -7.09 7.80 9.04
N GLY A 143 -6.20 8.68 8.62
CA GLY A 143 -4.82 8.69 9.04
C GLY A 143 -4.33 10.08 9.39
N GLY A 144 -3.37 10.15 10.31
CA GLY A 144 -2.69 11.35 10.74
C GLY A 144 -1.21 11.07 10.91
N LYS A 145 -0.37 12.01 10.49
CA LYS A 145 1.08 11.93 10.69
C LYS A 145 1.61 13.28 11.13
N LEU A 146 2.49 13.26 12.12
CA LEU A 146 3.21 14.42 12.64
C LEU A 146 4.71 14.23 12.42
N ASP A 147 5.31 15.07 11.59
CA ASP A 147 6.76 15.10 11.37
C ASP A 147 7.37 16.32 12.08
N LEU A 148 8.29 16.09 13.01
CA LEU A 148 9.10 17.14 13.63
C LEU A 148 10.53 17.04 13.10
N LYS A 149 10.90 17.97 12.23
CA LYS A 149 12.24 18.08 11.65
C LYS A 149 13.06 19.12 12.42
N ALA A 150 14.22 18.71 12.94
CA ALA A 150 15.22 19.57 13.57
C ALA A 150 16.49 19.60 12.72
N ILE A 151 16.96 20.79 12.34
CA ILE A 151 18.18 21.02 11.56
C ILE A 151 19.20 21.65 12.51
N TYR A 152 20.20 20.90 12.92
CA TYR A 152 21.22 21.40 13.84
C TYR A 152 22.30 22.20 13.10
N ASN A 153 22.65 21.75 11.90
CA ASN A 153 23.55 22.42 10.96
C ASN A 153 23.31 21.85 9.54
N PRO A 154 23.95 22.39 8.48
CA PRO A 154 23.74 21.91 7.11
C PRO A 154 24.05 20.42 6.86
N TYR A 155 24.82 19.79 7.74
CA TYR A 155 25.24 18.39 7.63
C TYR A 155 24.43 17.44 8.52
N ILE A 156 23.71 17.96 9.52
CA ILE A 156 23.01 17.16 10.54
C ILE A 156 21.58 17.66 10.69
N SER A 157 20.64 16.79 10.32
CA SER A 157 19.21 16.95 10.61
C SER A 157 18.63 15.68 11.20
N SER A 158 17.68 15.83 12.10
CA SER A 158 16.87 14.74 12.65
C SER A 158 15.41 14.95 12.28
N THR A 159 14.68 13.87 12.05
CA THR A 159 13.22 13.91 11.87
C THR A 159 12.59 12.87 12.78
N LEU A 160 11.72 13.33 13.67
CA LEU A 160 10.87 12.46 14.48
C LEU A 160 9.49 12.39 13.82
N SER A 161 9.04 11.19 13.49
CA SER A 161 7.75 10.94 12.86
C SER A 161 6.85 10.13 13.78
N TYR A 162 5.61 10.58 13.95
CA TYR A 162 4.54 9.80 14.56
C TYR A 162 3.38 9.67 13.57
N SER A 163 2.90 8.45 13.35
CA SER A 163 1.79 8.16 12.45
C SER A 163 0.75 7.30 13.12
N TYR A 164 -0.52 7.60 12.87
CA TYR A 164 -1.67 6.82 13.29
C TYR A 164 -2.61 6.67 12.10
N ASN A 165 -2.99 5.44 11.77
CA ASN A 165 -3.96 5.15 10.73
C ASN A 165 -4.99 4.16 11.29
N LYS A 166 -6.25 4.33 10.90
CA LYS A 166 -7.33 3.39 11.20
C LYS A 166 -8.15 3.15 9.94
N SER A 167 -8.31 1.89 9.59
CA SER A 167 -9.19 1.43 8.52
C SER A 167 -10.38 0.68 9.14
N VAL A 168 -11.58 0.90 8.62
CA VAL A 168 -12.81 0.20 9.02
C VAL A 168 -13.68 -0.08 7.81
N GLY A 169 -14.52 -1.11 7.90
CA GLY A 169 -15.46 -1.49 6.85
C GLY A 169 -14.97 -2.64 5.99
N PRO A 170 -15.90 -3.42 5.42
CA PRO A 170 -15.58 -4.55 4.56
C PRO A 170 -15.18 -4.10 3.15
N THR A 171 -14.55 -5.00 2.41
CA THR A 171 -14.34 -4.92 0.96
C THR A 171 -14.55 -6.31 0.37
N PRO A 172 -15.13 -6.41 -0.83
CA PRO A 172 -15.21 -7.68 -1.54
C PRO A 172 -13.86 -8.11 -2.16
N PHE A 173 -12.88 -7.20 -2.27
CA PHE A 173 -11.59 -7.47 -2.91
C PHE A 173 -10.46 -7.74 -1.90
N ASN A 174 -9.67 -8.80 -2.13
CA ASN A 174 -8.48 -9.09 -1.32
C ASN A 174 -7.35 -8.08 -1.57
N PHE A 175 -7.19 -7.59 -2.79
CA PHE A 175 -6.13 -6.65 -3.14
C PHE A 175 -6.18 -5.34 -2.32
N ASP A 176 -7.36 -4.96 -1.85
CA ASP A 176 -7.56 -3.81 -0.98
C ASP A 176 -6.92 -4.00 0.41
N TYR A 177 -6.76 -5.24 0.87
CA TYR A 177 -6.01 -5.57 2.09
C TYR A 177 -4.50 -5.74 1.83
N ILE A 178 -4.15 -6.36 0.70
CA ILE A 178 -2.76 -6.75 0.39
C ILE A 178 -1.88 -5.52 0.06
N ALA A 179 -2.39 -4.53 -0.67
CA ALA A 179 -1.60 -3.37 -1.07
C ALA A 179 -1.14 -2.52 0.14
N PRO A 180 -2.01 -2.17 1.11
CA PRO A 180 -1.59 -1.53 2.37
C PRO A 180 -0.57 -2.36 3.15
N LEU A 181 -0.79 -3.67 3.26
CA LEU A 181 0.11 -4.56 3.99
C LEU A 181 1.52 -4.57 3.36
N THR A 182 1.61 -4.66 2.03
CA THR A 182 2.88 -4.64 1.30
C THR A 182 3.65 -3.34 1.54
N SER A 183 2.95 -2.19 1.52
CA SER A 183 3.55 -0.89 1.83
C SER A 183 4.06 -0.81 3.27
N GLN A 184 3.25 -1.28 4.23
CA GLN A 184 3.64 -1.32 5.64
C GLN A 184 4.86 -2.22 5.88
N LEU A 185 4.94 -3.38 5.24
CA LEU A 185 6.09 -4.28 5.31
C LEU A 185 7.36 -3.63 4.76
N SER A 186 7.24 -2.92 3.64
CA SER A 186 8.36 -2.16 3.05
C SER A 186 8.86 -1.06 3.98
N ASN A 187 7.93 -0.35 4.64
CA ASN A 187 8.25 0.67 5.64
C ASN A 187 8.88 0.07 6.88
N LEU A 188 8.40 -1.09 7.35
CA LEU A 188 8.98 -1.79 8.50
C LEU A 188 10.41 -2.20 8.22
N ALA A 189 10.67 -2.79 7.05
CA ALA A 189 12.02 -3.16 6.63
C ALA A 189 12.95 -1.94 6.59
N SER A 190 12.49 -0.84 6.00
CA SER A 190 13.26 0.42 5.92
C SER A 190 13.54 1.00 7.32
N ALA A 191 12.53 1.03 8.19
CA ALA A 191 12.66 1.52 9.57
C ALA A 191 13.62 0.65 10.39
N ILE A 192 13.54 -0.68 10.24
CA ILE A 192 14.48 -1.61 10.87
C ILE A 192 15.89 -1.37 10.36
N MET A 193 16.11 -1.12 9.06
CA MET A 193 17.45 -0.89 8.51
C MET A 193 18.11 0.36 9.10
N VAL A 194 17.36 1.47 9.21
CA VAL A 194 17.89 2.74 9.72
C VAL A 194 17.87 2.86 11.25
N ASP A 195 17.27 1.91 11.96
CA ASP A 195 17.20 1.93 13.42
C ASP A 195 18.58 1.76 14.10
N SER A 196 19.04 2.78 14.82
CA SER A 196 20.27 2.74 15.62
C SER A 196 20.05 2.41 17.09
N LEU A 197 18.79 2.38 17.57
CA LEU A 197 18.44 2.21 18.98
C LEU A 197 18.30 0.73 19.39
N THR A 198 18.11 -0.15 18.41
CA THR A 198 17.98 -1.59 18.62
C THR A 198 19.07 -2.33 17.87
N LEU A 199 19.78 -3.22 18.56
CA LEU A 199 20.77 -4.10 17.92
C LEU A 199 20.08 -4.98 16.87
N LYS A 200 20.66 -5.06 15.65
CA LYS A 200 20.07 -5.83 14.54
C LYS A 200 19.86 -7.31 14.89
N SER A 201 20.70 -7.87 15.76
CA SER A 201 20.55 -9.25 16.27
C SER A 201 19.21 -9.50 16.95
N LYS A 202 18.58 -8.47 17.53
CA LYS A 202 17.23 -8.58 18.13
C LYS A 202 16.14 -8.75 17.07
N TYR A 203 16.26 -8.08 15.92
CA TYR A 203 15.33 -8.26 14.79
C TYR A 203 15.51 -9.60 14.10
N ILE A 204 16.76 -10.07 13.97
CA ILE A 204 17.05 -11.41 13.47
C ILE A 204 16.46 -12.47 14.41
N LEU A 205 16.64 -12.30 15.72
CA LEU A 205 16.05 -13.20 16.72
C LEU A 205 14.52 -13.19 16.65
N ALA A 206 13.88 -12.03 16.51
CA ALA A 206 12.44 -11.93 16.28
C ALA A 206 12.01 -12.74 15.05
N SER A 207 12.69 -12.56 13.92
CA SER A 207 12.37 -13.25 12.67
C SER A 207 12.52 -14.76 12.78
N VAL A 208 13.66 -15.26 13.25
CA VAL A 208 13.92 -16.71 13.35
C VAL A 208 12.96 -17.37 14.33
N SER A 209 12.71 -16.72 15.47
CA SER A 209 11.81 -17.29 16.45
C SER A 209 10.36 -17.26 16.01
N SER A 210 9.97 -16.48 14.99
CA SER A 210 8.58 -16.37 14.52
C SER A 210 8.23 -17.30 13.37
N GLN A 211 9.10 -18.25 13.00
CA GLN A 211 8.87 -19.25 11.95
C GLN A 211 8.39 -20.57 12.57
N TYR A 212 7.34 -20.54 13.40
CA TYR A 212 6.97 -21.70 14.23
C TYR A 212 6.15 -22.74 13.47
N TYR A 213 5.48 -22.37 12.38
CA TYR A 213 4.42 -23.20 11.79
C TYR A 213 4.88 -24.04 10.59
N GLY A 214 6.13 -23.85 10.13
CA GLY A 214 6.74 -24.67 9.07
C GLY A 214 6.39 -24.23 7.66
N ASP A 215 5.38 -23.38 7.52
CA ASP A 215 5.00 -22.65 6.32
C ASP A 215 4.96 -21.13 6.59
N PRO A 216 5.74 -20.32 5.85
CA PRO A 216 5.69 -18.87 5.98
C PRO A 216 4.30 -18.31 5.64
N ASP A 217 3.57 -17.85 6.65
CA ASP A 217 2.20 -17.37 6.51
C ASP A 217 1.95 -16.04 7.26
N PHE A 218 0.68 -15.61 7.33
CA PHE A 218 0.29 -14.39 8.05
C PHE A 218 0.40 -14.54 9.58
N ILE A 219 0.38 -15.76 10.12
CA ILE A 219 0.54 -16.04 11.55
C ILE A 219 2.00 -15.79 11.94
N ASP A 220 2.95 -16.28 11.16
CA ASP A 220 4.38 -16.01 11.33
C ASP A 220 4.67 -14.49 11.28
N LEU A 221 4.03 -13.78 10.34
CA LEU A 221 4.18 -12.32 10.26
C LEU A 221 3.57 -11.59 11.46
N PHE A 222 2.42 -12.05 11.96
CA PHE A 222 1.78 -11.49 13.14
C PHE A 222 2.64 -11.69 14.39
N ASP A 223 3.21 -12.89 14.56
CA ASP A 223 4.12 -13.21 15.66
C ASP A 223 5.44 -12.43 15.56
N PHE A 224 5.98 -12.27 14.34
CA PHE A 224 7.14 -11.41 14.12
C PHE A 224 6.87 -9.98 14.61
N CYS A 225 5.71 -9.42 14.28
CA CYS A 225 5.31 -8.09 14.75
C CYS A 225 5.20 -8.03 16.29
N ASN A 226 4.65 -9.07 16.95
CA ASN A 226 4.62 -9.15 18.41
C ASN A 226 6.02 -9.08 19.01
N LYS A 227 6.97 -9.84 18.45
CA LYS A 227 8.36 -9.83 18.94
C LYS A 227 9.06 -8.52 18.66
N VAL A 228 8.79 -7.88 17.52
CA VAL A 228 9.30 -6.52 17.23
C VAL A 228 8.79 -5.51 18.26
N LEU A 229 7.52 -5.58 18.69
CA LEU A 229 6.98 -4.71 19.74
C LEU A 229 7.70 -4.89 21.09
N ILE A 230 8.11 -6.12 21.40
CA ILE A 230 8.85 -6.44 22.64
C ILE A 230 10.32 -6.01 22.53
N TYR A 231 11.00 -6.35 21.42
CA TYR A 231 12.45 -6.23 21.32
C TYR A 231 12.96 -4.89 20.80
N SER A 232 12.15 -4.16 20.02
CA SER A 232 12.57 -2.87 19.49
C SER A 232 12.63 -1.83 20.62
N ASN A 233 13.65 -0.97 20.60
CA ASN A 233 13.67 0.26 21.38
C ASN A 233 13.22 1.47 20.55
N ASN A 234 12.90 1.26 19.27
CA ASN A 234 12.54 2.31 18.34
C ASN A 234 11.02 2.44 18.22
N ILE A 235 10.48 3.56 18.69
CA ILE A 235 9.03 3.81 18.70
C ILE A 235 8.42 3.81 17.28
N ASN A 236 9.16 4.28 16.27
CA ASN A 236 8.68 4.25 14.89
C ASN A 236 8.54 2.82 14.38
N VAL A 237 9.53 1.96 14.67
CA VAL A 237 9.47 0.53 14.32
C VAL A 237 8.28 -0.14 15.02
N LYS A 238 8.04 0.15 16.30
CA LYS A 238 6.88 -0.38 17.03
C LYS A 238 5.55 0.07 16.42
N ASN A 239 5.43 1.34 16.07
CA ASN A 239 4.19 1.87 15.48
C ASN A 239 3.87 1.21 14.14
N ILE A 240 4.88 0.95 13.30
CA ILE A 240 4.68 0.25 12.03
C ILE A 240 4.29 -1.21 12.27
N ALA A 241 4.95 -1.92 13.19
CA ALA A 241 4.59 -3.29 13.55
C ALA A 241 3.14 -3.39 14.06
N LEU A 242 2.70 -2.44 14.89
CA LEU A 242 1.32 -2.37 15.37
C LEU A 242 0.32 -2.13 14.23
N SER A 243 0.65 -1.24 13.28
CA SER A 243 -0.18 -0.98 12.10
C SER A 243 -0.34 -2.22 11.21
N ILE A 244 0.71 -3.03 11.09
CA ILE A 244 0.67 -4.31 10.37
C ILE A 244 -0.30 -5.27 11.07
N GLN A 245 -0.19 -5.42 12.39
CA GLN A 245 -1.10 -6.28 13.16
C GLN A 245 -2.56 -5.85 13.05
N GLN A 246 -2.85 -4.55 13.05
CA GLN A 246 -4.21 -4.04 12.83
C GLN A 246 -4.74 -4.41 11.44
N THR A 247 -3.88 -4.37 10.43
CA THR A 247 -4.22 -4.74 9.04
C THR A 247 -4.47 -6.24 8.94
N LEU A 248 -3.60 -7.07 9.51
CA LEU A 248 -3.76 -8.53 9.56
C LEU A 248 -5.03 -8.94 10.32
N ASN A 249 -5.30 -8.34 11.48
CA ASN A 249 -6.54 -8.60 12.22
C ASN A 249 -7.78 -8.23 11.40
N SER A 250 -7.72 -7.14 10.64
CA SER A 250 -8.84 -6.72 9.78
C SER A 250 -9.02 -7.64 8.59
N ALA A 251 -7.94 -8.23 8.06
CA ALA A 251 -7.99 -9.19 6.97
C ALA A 251 -8.52 -10.55 7.45
N VAL A 252 -8.04 -11.07 8.60
CA VAL A 252 -8.40 -12.40 9.12
C VAL A 252 -9.80 -12.45 9.75
N ILE A 253 -10.29 -11.35 10.34
CA ILE A 253 -11.62 -11.31 10.98
C ILE A 253 -12.74 -11.08 9.95
N ASN A 254 -12.42 -10.46 8.80
CA ASN A 254 -13.42 -10.13 7.77
C ASN A 254 -13.28 -10.96 6.48
N SER A 255 -12.33 -11.91 6.43
CA SER A 255 -12.23 -12.94 5.39
C SER A 255 -13.15 -14.12 5.68
#